data_AF-A0A9C9Z811-F1
#
_entry.id   AF-A0A9C9Z811-F1
#
_cell.length_a   1.000
_cell.length_b   1.000
_cell.length_c   1.000
_cell.angle_alpha   90.00
_cell.angle_beta   90.00
_cell.angle_gamma   90.00
#
_symmetry.space_group_name_H-M   'P 1'
#
loop_
_entity.id
_entity.type
_entity.pdbx_description
1 polymer ?
#
loop_
_entity_poly.entity_id
_entity_poly.type
_entity_poly.pdbx_seq_one_letter_code
_entity_poly.pdbx_strand_id
1 'polypeptide(L)'
;MFQRLSRLTTVLENSLMALLLLSMILLATGQIIMRNVWDTGLPWSDPLLRIMVLWLGLLGAMAATRNNEHISIDVLSRFLSPFWQRISRLVTDLFSATICAIIAYYATEFVLMEREDGMIAFANVPAWVCESIIPIGFAVMALRFLLSFFIHLWTNPATQSREENSPT
;
A
#
# COMPACT_ATOMS: atom_id res chain seq x y z
N MET A 1 -23.02 -2.80 -12.23
CA MET A 1 -22.26 -1.55 -12.50
C MET A 1 -21.13 -1.36 -11.49
N PHE A 2 -21.38 -1.42 -10.18
CA PHE A 2 -20.35 -1.35 -9.11
C PHE A 2 -19.16 -2.32 -9.28
N GLN A 3 -19.42 -3.57 -9.70
CA GLN A 3 -18.36 -4.56 -9.95
C GLN A 3 -17.44 -4.24 -11.13
N ARG A 4 -17.88 -3.40 -12.10
CA ARG A 4 -17.02 -2.98 -13.21
C ARG A 4 -16.10 -1.82 -12.80
N LEU A 5 -16.60 -0.91 -11.95
CA LEU A 5 -15.82 0.20 -11.40
C LEU A 5 -14.69 -0.28 -10.47
N SER A 6 -14.95 -1.29 -9.63
CA SER A 6 -13.93 -1.88 -8.76
C SER A 6 -12.85 -2.66 -9.53
N ARG A 7 -13.21 -3.32 -10.63
CA ARG A 7 -12.23 -3.95 -11.52
C ARG A 7 -11.38 -2.94 -12.28
N LEU A 8 -11.98 -1.85 -12.78
CA LEU A 8 -11.26 -0.84 -13.55
C LEU A 8 -10.20 -0.14 -12.68
N THR A 9 -10.58 0.24 -11.45
CA THR A 9 -9.66 0.82 -10.46
C THR A 9 -8.52 -0.14 -10.12
N THR A 10 -8.82 -1.42 -9.90
CA THR A 10 -7.83 -2.46 -9.64
C THR A 10 -6.84 -2.65 -10.80
N VAL A 11 -7.33 -2.69 -12.04
CA VAL A 11 -6.48 -2.86 -13.22
C VAL A 11 -5.59 -1.63 -13.42
N LEU A 12 -6.14 -0.43 -13.25
CA LEU A 12 -5.35 0.81 -13.30
C LEU A 12 -4.26 0.86 -12.23
N GLU A 13 -4.57 0.49 -11.00
CA GLU A 13 -3.63 0.44 -9.88
C GLU A 13 -2.48 -0.55 -10.16
N ASN A 14 -2.81 -1.76 -10.60
CA ASN A 14 -1.82 -2.78 -10.96
C ASN A 14 -0.97 -2.38 -12.18
N SER A 15 -1.58 -1.77 -13.21
CA SER A 15 -0.87 -1.29 -14.40
C SER A 15 0.07 -0.13 -14.07
N LEU A 16 -0.35 0.78 -13.20
CA LEU A 16 0.48 1.89 -12.72
C LEU A 16 1.71 1.36 -11.96
N MET A 17 1.52 0.38 -11.06
CA MET A 17 2.61 -0.28 -10.34
C MET A 17 3.59 -0.98 -11.29
N ALA A 18 3.07 -1.76 -12.26
CA ALA A 18 3.91 -2.46 -13.23
C ALA A 18 4.73 -1.49 -14.08
N LEU A 19 4.13 -0.36 -14.49
CA LEU A 19 4.82 0.67 -15.26
C LEU A 19 5.89 1.40 -14.43
N LEU A 20 5.59 1.73 -13.17
CA LEU A 20 6.56 2.29 -12.23
C LEU A 20 7.74 1.34 -12.00
N LEU A 21 7.46 0.06 -11.77
CA LEU A 21 8.47 -0.96 -11.56
C LEU A 21 9.36 -1.14 -12.80
N LEU A 22 8.75 -1.21 -13.99
CA LEU A 22 9.50 -1.28 -15.26
C LEU A 22 10.39 -0.05 -15.45
N SER A 23 9.86 1.15 -15.19
CA SER A 23 10.61 2.40 -15.29
C SER A 23 11.79 2.42 -14.32
N MET A 24 11.61 1.97 -13.08
CA MET A 24 12.67 1.87 -12.08
C MET A 24 13.77 0.89 -12.51
N ILE A 25 13.41 -0.27 -13.07
CA ILE A 25 14.37 -1.25 -13.59
C ILE A 25 15.18 -0.67 -14.76
N LEU A 26 14.52 0.00 -15.70
CA LEU A 26 15.18 0.63 -16.84
C LEU A 26 16.13 1.74 -16.39
N LEU A 27 15.71 2.59 -15.45
CA LEU A 27 16.55 3.64 -14.88
C LEU A 27 17.75 3.07 -14.13
N ALA A 28 17.55 2.08 -13.26
CA ALA A 28 18.63 1.44 -12.51
C ALA A 28 19.64 0.75 -13.43
N THR A 29 19.16 -0.01 -14.41
CA THR A 29 20.01 -0.69 -15.39
C THR A 29 20.77 0.31 -16.26
N GLY A 30 20.08 1.36 -16.73
CA GLY A 30 20.69 2.46 -17.48
C GLY A 30 21.81 3.15 -16.70
N GLN A 31 21.60 3.42 -15.40
CA GLN A 31 22.62 4.00 -14.53
C GLN A 31 23.82 3.07 -14.35
N ILE A 32 23.60 1.76 -14.16
CA ILE A 32 24.67 0.77 -14.03
C ILE A 32 25.50 0.72 -15.32
N ILE A 33 24.85 0.69 -16.48
CA ILE A 33 25.55 0.71 -17.79
C ILE A 33 26.34 2.00 -17.94
N MET A 34 25.73 3.15 -17.65
CA MET A 34 26.37 4.45 -17.84
C MET A 34 27.61 4.61 -16.94
N ARG A 35 27.52 4.15 -15.69
CA ARG A 35 28.64 4.19 -14.75
C ARG A 35 29.76 3.20 -15.08
N ASN A 36 29.42 2.01 -15.59
CA ASN A 36 30.43 1.00 -15.95
C ASN A 36 31.08 1.24 -17.32
N VAL A 37 30.38 1.87 -18.27
CA VAL A 37 30.89 2.09 -19.64
C VAL A 37 31.55 3.46 -19.78
N TRP A 38 31.00 4.50 -19.17
CA TRP A 38 31.48 5.88 -19.34
C TRP A 38 32.18 6.46 -18.10
N ASP A 39 32.22 5.75 -16.96
CA ASP A 39 32.75 6.24 -15.67
C ASP A 39 32.10 7.56 -15.18
N THR A 40 31.00 7.97 -15.83
CA THR A 40 30.21 9.16 -15.51
C THR A 40 28.82 8.73 -15.03
N GLY A 41 28.38 9.27 -13.89
CA GLY A 41 27.04 9.07 -13.35
C GLY A 41 26.20 10.34 -13.42
N LEU A 42 24.88 10.19 -13.57
CA LEU A 42 23.94 11.30 -13.42
C LEU A 42 23.78 11.60 -11.92
N PRO A 43 24.18 12.78 -11.41
CA PRO A 43 24.13 13.08 -9.97
C PRO A 43 22.70 13.08 -9.39
N TRP A 44 21.68 13.14 -10.25
CA TRP A 44 20.26 13.12 -9.91
C TRP A 44 19.62 11.73 -10.01
N SER A 45 20.32 10.71 -10.53
CA SER A 45 19.71 9.37 -10.66
C SER A 45 19.59 8.66 -9.32
N ASP A 46 20.58 8.81 -8.42
CA ASP A 46 20.53 8.18 -7.09
C ASP A 46 19.34 8.67 -6.23
N PRO A 47 19.05 9.97 -6.10
CA PRO A 47 17.85 10.44 -5.41
C PRO A 47 16.55 10.01 -6.10
N LEU A 48 16.50 10.04 -7.44
CA LEU A 48 15.33 9.63 -8.20
C LEU A 48 14.97 8.15 -7.96
N LEU A 49 15.98 7.27 -7.94
CA LEU A 49 15.77 5.85 -7.65
C LEU A 49 15.19 5.64 -6.26
N ARG A 50 15.66 6.37 -5.23
CA ARG A 50 15.10 6.29 -3.88
C ARG A 50 13.62 6.67 -3.84
N ILE A 51 13.26 7.71 -4.57
CA ILE A 51 11.86 8.17 -4.67
C ILE A 51 11.01 7.14 -5.41
N MET A 52 11.53 6.56 -6.50
CA MET A 52 10.81 5.48 -7.21
C MET A 52 10.60 4.24 -6.35
N VAL A 53 11.61 3.82 -5.58
CA VAL A 53 11.48 2.70 -4.63
C VAL A 53 10.44 3.02 -3.56
N LEU A 54 10.42 4.24 -3.04
CA LEU A 54 9.43 4.69 -2.06
C LEU A 54 8.01 4.63 -2.63
N TRP A 55 7.81 5.17 -3.84
CA TRP A 55 6.52 5.14 -4.54
C TRP A 55 6.06 3.71 -4.81
N LEU A 56 6.96 2.87 -5.32
CA LEU A 56 6.69 1.47 -5.62
C LEU A 56 6.36 0.67 -4.35
N GLY A 57 7.11 0.88 -3.28
CA GLY A 57 6.89 0.21 -1.99
C GLY A 57 5.52 0.57 -1.40
N LEU A 58 5.13 1.85 -1.46
CA LEU A 58 3.86 2.29 -0.91
C LEU A 58 2.66 1.85 -1.77
N LEU A 59 2.77 1.92 -3.10
CA LEU A 59 1.76 1.34 -3.99
C LEU A 59 1.67 -0.18 -3.81
N GLY A 60 2.81 -0.85 -3.61
CA GLY A 60 2.91 -2.26 -3.23
C GLY A 60 2.13 -2.58 -1.96
N ALA A 61 2.35 -1.81 -0.90
CA ALA A 61 1.66 -1.97 0.37
C ALA A 61 0.14 -1.73 0.24
N MET A 62 -0.27 -0.71 -0.51
CA MET A 62 -1.69 -0.45 -0.80
C MET A 62 -2.35 -1.61 -1.54
N ALA A 63 -1.67 -2.17 -2.54
CA ALA A 63 -2.16 -3.32 -3.30
C ALA A 63 -2.18 -4.61 -2.46
N ALA A 64 -1.19 -4.85 -1.61
CA ALA A 64 -1.16 -5.99 -0.69
C ALA A 64 -2.30 -5.92 0.34
N THR A 65 -2.57 -4.73 0.86
CA THR A 65 -3.70 -4.47 1.78
C THR A 65 -5.05 -4.85 1.14
N ARG A 66 -5.20 -4.67 -0.18
CA ARG A 66 -6.43 -5.06 -0.91
C ARG A 66 -6.67 -6.57 -0.88
N ASN A 67 -5.62 -7.37 -0.93
CA ASN A 67 -5.76 -8.83 -0.94
C ASN A 67 -6.04 -9.41 0.46
N ASN A 68 -6.17 -8.57 1.51
CA ASN A 68 -6.26 -9.00 2.91
C ASN A 68 -5.18 -10.04 3.25
N GLU A 69 -3.98 -9.86 2.70
CA GLU A 69 -2.82 -10.73 2.94
C GLU A 69 -2.21 -10.47 4.32
N HIS A 70 -3.04 -10.52 5.37
CA HIS A 70 -2.60 -10.89 6.70
C HIS A 70 -2.28 -12.40 6.72
N ILE A 71 -1.35 -12.82 5.85
CA ILE A 71 -0.92 -14.21 5.65
C ILE A 71 -0.49 -14.84 6.99
N SER A 72 0.02 -14.04 7.93
CA SER A 72 0.48 -14.50 9.24
C SER A 72 -0.63 -14.92 10.21
N ILE A 73 -1.88 -14.44 10.05
CA ILE A 73 -2.99 -14.88 10.92
C ILE A 73 -3.55 -16.21 10.44
N ASP A 74 -3.44 -16.52 9.16
CA ASP A 74 -4.13 -17.66 8.58
C ASP A 74 -3.56 -19.03 9.03
N VAL A 75 -2.29 -19.07 9.42
CA VAL A 75 -1.68 -20.28 10.01
C VAL A 75 -2.21 -20.53 11.42
N LEU A 76 -2.40 -19.47 12.21
CA LEU A 76 -2.95 -19.58 13.56
C LEU A 76 -4.48 -19.76 13.55
N SER A 77 -5.15 -19.21 12.53
CA SER A 77 -6.60 -19.32 12.34
C SER A 77 -7.00 -20.77 12.05
N ARG A 78 -6.19 -21.53 11.31
CA ARG A 78 -6.45 -22.95 10.97
C ARG A 78 -6.65 -23.87 12.18
N PHE A 79 -6.12 -23.52 13.35
CA PHE A 79 -6.29 -24.28 14.59
C PHE A 79 -7.38 -23.72 15.52
N LEU A 80 -7.97 -22.57 15.18
CA LEU A 80 -8.97 -21.87 15.99
C LEU A 80 -10.40 -22.09 15.46
N SER A 81 -11.35 -22.19 16.39
CA SER A 81 -12.78 -22.22 16.08
C SER A 81 -13.22 -20.97 15.28
N PRO A 82 -14.18 -21.08 14.35
CA PRO A 82 -14.60 -19.99 13.45
C PRO A 82 -14.97 -18.68 14.16
N PHE A 83 -15.42 -18.76 15.43
CA PHE A 83 -15.69 -17.58 16.26
C PHE A 83 -14.42 -16.79 16.61
N TRP A 84 -13.36 -17.48 17.05
CA TRP A 84 -12.10 -16.85 17.44
C TRP A 84 -11.32 -16.30 16.23
N GLN A 85 -11.42 -16.96 15.06
CA GLN A 85 -10.86 -16.45 13.82
C GLN A 85 -11.50 -15.12 13.39
N ARG A 86 -12.78 -14.89 13.73
CA ARG A 86 -13.47 -13.65 13.41
C ARG A 86 -13.01 -12.51 14.33
N ILE A 87 -12.89 -12.79 15.63
CA ILE A 87 -12.40 -11.82 16.60
C ILE A 87 -10.97 -11.41 16.27
N SER A 88 -10.09 -12.37 15.95
CA SER A 88 -8.70 -12.07 15.60
C SER A 88 -8.59 -11.18 14.35
N ARG A 89 -9.42 -11.42 13.32
CA ARG A 89 -9.51 -10.56 12.13
C ARG A 89 -9.99 -9.15 12.48
N LEU A 90 -11.08 -9.00 13.22
CA LEU A 90 -11.60 -7.69 13.64
C LEU A 90 -10.58 -6.89 14.46
N VAL A 91 -9.89 -7.55 15.40
CA VAL A 91 -8.85 -6.90 16.22
C VAL A 91 -7.67 -6.47 15.35
N THR A 92 -7.26 -7.30 14.40
CA THR A 92 -6.14 -6.99 13.51
C THR A 92 -6.47 -5.86 12.55
N ASP A 93 -7.66 -5.86 11.95
CA ASP A 93 -8.13 -4.79 11.06
C ASP A 93 -8.14 -3.45 11.81
N LEU A 94 -8.68 -3.43 13.03
CA LEU A 94 -8.74 -2.22 13.86
C LEU A 94 -7.35 -1.75 14.31
N PHE A 95 -6.49 -2.68 14.71
CA PHE A 95 -5.11 -2.37 15.11
C PHE A 95 -4.29 -1.82 13.94
N SER A 96 -4.39 -2.46 12.77
CA SER A 96 -3.72 -2.03 11.54
C SER A 96 -4.23 -0.67 11.07
N ALA A 97 -5.56 -0.45 11.10
CA ALA A 97 -6.16 0.85 10.82
C ALA A 97 -5.60 1.95 11.73
N THR A 98 -5.51 1.67 13.03
CA THR A 98 -5.01 2.63 14.03
C THR A 98 -3.54 2.99 13.77
N ILE A 99 -2.69 1.99 13.54
CA ILE A 99 -1.28 2.21 13.22
C ILE A 99 -1.14 3.01 11.92
N CYS A 100 -1.84 2.63 10.85
CA CYS A 100 -1.78 3.36 9.59
C CYS A 100 -2.26 4.82 9.75
N ALA A 101 -3.27 5.08 10.57
CA ALA A 101 -3.75 6.44 10.85
C ALA A 101 -2.71 7.27 11.61
N ILE A 102 -2.05 6.68 12.62
CA ILE A 102 -0.97 7.34 13.37
C ILE A 102 0.19 7.69 12.43
N ILE A 103 0.61 6.74 11.58
CA ILE A 103 1.68 6.97 10.62
C ILE A 103 1.29 8.06 9.62
N ALA A 104 0.05 8.05 9.11
CA ALA A 104 -0.43 9.09 8.19
C ALA A 104 -0.38 10.49 8.83
N TYR A 105 -0.72 10.60 10.11
CA TYR A 105 -0.63 11.87 10.85
C TYR A 105 0.81 12.38 10.95
N TYR A 106 1.73 11.56 11.46
CA TYR A 106 3.14 11.95 11.59
C TYR A 106 3.83 12.17 10.24
N ALA A 107 3.46 11.40 9.22
CA ALA A 107 3.97 11.61 7.87
C ALA A 107 3.49 12.96 7.29
N THR A 108 2.28 13.41 7.63
CA THR A 108 1.78 14.72 7.20
C THR A 108 2.57 15.85 7.85
N GLU A 109 2.80 15.77 9.16
CA GLU A 109 3.66 16.72 9.89
C GLU A 109 5.07 16.77 9.31
N PHE A 110 5.63 15.60 8.99
CA PHE A 110 6.96 15.50 8.37
C PHE A 110 7.04 16.20 7.01
N VAL A 111 6.05 15.98 6.13
CA VAL A 111 5.99 16.64 4.81
C VAL A 111 5.80 18.16 4.96
N LEU A 112 5.06 18.61 5.97
CA LEU A 112 4.89 20.04 6.26
C LEU A 112 6.20 20.67 6.72
N MET A 113 6.94 20.00 7.59
CA MET A 113 8.26 20.45 8.06
C MET A 113 9.26 20.58 6.89
N GLU A 114 9.34 19.59 6.01
CA GLU A 114 10.21 19.67 4.83
C GLU A 114 9.81 20.76 3.84
N ARG A 115 8.51 21.06 3.76
CA ARG A 115 8.01 22.16 2.93
C ARG A 115 8.47 23.52 3.48
N GLU A 116 8.55 23.67 4.80
CA GLU A 116 9.07 24.88 5.45
C GLU A 116 10.59 25.02 5.25
N ASP A 117 11.34 23.91 5.32
CA ASP A 117 12.78 23.89 5.08
C ASP A 117 13.17 24.15 3.61
N GLY A 118 12.24 23.96 2.66
CA GLY A 118 12.45 24.25 1.24
C GLY A 118 13.46 23.32 0.56
N MET A 119 13.63 22.10 1.08
CA MET A 119 14.62 21.15 0.56
C MET A 119 14.30 20.67 -0.86
N ILE A 120 15.34 20.54 -1.68
CA ILE A 120 15.26 20.07 -3.08
C ILE A 120 15.74 18.62 -3.13
N ALA A 121 14.92 17.72 -3.70
CA ALA A 121 15.24 16.30 -3.80
C ALA A 121 16.09 15.98 -5.03
N PHE A 122 15.65 16.38 -6.23
CA PHE A 122 16.38 16.13 -7.48
C PHE A 122 15.95 17.12 -8.57
N ALA A 123 16.89 17.57 -9.41
CA ALA A 123 16.60 18.41 -10.60
C ALA A 123 15.59 19.57 -10.37
N ASN A 124 15.68 20.25 -9.22
CA ASN A 124 14.77 21.33 -8.76
C ASN A 124 13.35 20.90 -8.36
N VAL A 125 13.10 19.61 -8.14
CA VAL A 125 11.84 19.11 -7.58
C VAL A 125 11.91 19.21 -6.04
N PRO A 126 10.92 19.86 -5.39
CA PRO A 126 10.87 19.92 -3.93
C PRO A 126 10.69 18.54 -3.30
N ALA A 127 11.41 18.27 -2.21
CA ALA A 127 11.35 16.98 -1.51
C ALA A 127 9.95 16.65 -1.01
N TRP A 128 9.24 17.64 -0.45
CA TRP A 128 7.88 17.48 0.07
C TRP A 128 6.89 16.90 -0.94
N VAL A 129 7.07 17.17 -2.25
CA VAL A 129 6.21 16.60 -3.30
C VAL A 129 6.42 15.09 -3.39
N CYS A 130 7.67 14.66 -3.37
CA CYS A 130 8.05 13.26 -3.46
C CYS A 130 7.61 12.47 -2.22
N GLU A 131 7.64 13.10 -1.06
CA GLU A 131 7.31 12.49 0.23
C GLU A 131 5.83 12.56 0.56
N SER A 132 5.07 13.47 -0.06
CA SER A 132 3.61 13.58 0.10
C SER A 132 2.85 12.29 -0.20
N ILE A 133 3.44 11.38 -0.97
CA ILE A 133 2.83 10.08 -1.22
C ILE A 133 2.71 9.24 0.06
N ILE A 134 3.63 9.39 1.02
CA ILE A 134 3.63 8.65 2.30
C ILE A 134 2.34 8.89 3.08
N PRO A 135 1.97 10.13 3.47
CA PRO A 135 0.72 10.36 4.20
C PRO A 135 -0.51 9.95 3.38
N ILE A 136 -0.50 10.16 2.06
CA ILE A 136 -1.59 9.74 1.18
C ILE A 136 -1.78 8.22 1.21
N GLY A 137 -0.70 7.45 1.01
CA GLY A 137 -0.79 5.99 0.96
C GLY A 137 -1.18 5.39 2.30
N PHE A 138 -0.63 5.89 3.41
CA PHE A 138 -1.04 5.45 4.75
C PHE A 138 -2.48 5.84 5.09
N ALA A 139 -2.96 7.02 4.67
CA ALA A 139 -4.35 7.40 4.84
C ALA A 139 -5.30 6.48 4.04
N VAL A 140 -4.94 6.14 2.80
CA VAL A 140 -5.72 5.19 1.98
C VAL A 140 -5.73 3.80 2.61
N MET A 141 -4.60 3.30 3.13
CA MET A 141 -4.53 2.02 3.83
C MET A 141 -5.37 2.02 5.12
N ALA A 142 -5.28 3.09 5.93
CA ALA A 142 -6.08 3.24 7.14
C ALA A 142 -7.59 3.21 6.83
N LEU A 143 -8.01 3.94 5.79
CA LEU A 143 -9.40 3.95 5.33
C LEU A 143 -9.85 2.56 4.83
N ARG A 144 -8.99 1.84 4.09
CA ARG A 144 -9.29 0.47 3.64
C ARG A 144 -9.48 -0.47 4.83
N PHE A 145 -8.58 -0.45 5.82
CA PHE A 145 -8.72 -1.29 7.01
C PHE A 145 -9.96 -0.94 7.84
N LEU A 146 -10.29 0.34 7.98
CA LEU A 146 -11.55 0.76 8.63
C LEU A 146 -12.78 0.23 7.88
N LEU A 147 -12.82 0.35 6.55
CA LEU A 147 -13.93 -0.18 5.76
C LEU A 147 -14.04 -1.71 5.89
N SER A 148 -12.91 -2.44 5.83
CA SER A 148 -12.88 -3.88 6.06
C SER A 148 -13.46 -4.25 7.42
N PHE A 149 -13.06 -3.53 8.48
CA PHE A 149 -13.60 -3.71 9.82
C PHE A 149 -15.12 -3.51 9.87
N PHE A 150 -15.64 -2.43 9.28
CA PHE A 150 -17.10 -2.17 9.23
C PHE A 150 -17.86 -3.24 8.45
N ILE A 151 -17.32 -3.71 7.32
CA ILE A 151 -17.93 -4.78 6.53
C ILE A 151 -17.94 -6.08 7.33
N HIS A 152 -16.82 -6.45 7.96
CA HIS A 152 -16.74 -7.64 8.82
C HIS A 152 -17.66 -7.55 10.04
N LEU A 153 -17.90 -6.35 10.58
CA LEU A 153 -18.86 -6.13 11.65
C LEU A 153 -20.31 -6.33 11.17
N TRP A 154 -20.65 -5.82 9.99
CA TRP A 154 -22.03 -5.86 9.47
C TRP A 154 -22.41 -7.21 8.84
N THR A 155 -21.44 -7.98 8.35
CA THR A 155 -21.69 -9.29 7.74
C THR A 155 -22.06 -10.31 8.82
N ASN A 156 -23.36 -10.47 9.09
CA ASN A 156 -23.92 -11.39 10.09
C ASN A 156 -23.88 -12.85 9.56
N PRO A 157 -23.59 -13.90 10.37
CA PRO A 157 -23.38 -15.29 9.91
C PRO A 157 -24.59 -16.01 9.29
N ALA A 158 -25.77 -15.38 9.25
CA ALA A 158 -27.03 -16.05 8.92
C ALA A 158 -27.13 -16.56 7.46
N THR A 159 -26.18 -16.21 6.59
CA THR A 159 -26.12 -16.66 5.19
C THR A 159 -25.22 -17.87 4.96
N GLN A 160 -24.22 -18.14 5.81
CA GLN A 160 -23.32 -19.29 5.61
C GLN A 160 -23.96 -20.63 6.03
N SER A 161 -24.81 -20.63 7.05
CA SER A 161 -25.49 -21.86 7.52
C SER A 161 -26.64 -22.34 6.62
N ARG A 162 -27.04 -21.56 5.60
CA ARG A 162 -28.11 -21.91 4.65
C ARG A 162 -27.60 -22.57 3.37
N GLU A 163 -26.36 -22.33 2.95
CA GLU A 163 -25.76 -23.02 1.80
C GLU A 163 -25.16 -24.38 2.18
N GLU A 164 -24.66 -24.55 3.41
CA GLU A 164 -24.10 -25.83 3.88
C GLU A 164 -25.17 -26.88 4.26
N ASN A 165 -26.41 -26.44 4.52
CA ASN A 165 -27.55 -27.30 4.87
C ASN A 165 -28.57 -27.50 3.74
N SER A 166 -28.21 -27.24 2.47
CA SER A 166 -29.07 -27.68 1.36
C SER A 166 -28.75 -29.15 1.04
N PRO A 167 -29.62 -30.12 1.39
CA PRO A 167 -29.47 -31.48 0.90
C PRO A 167 -29.66 -31.47 -0.62
N THR A 168 -28.61 -31.81 -1.35
CA THR A 168 -28.75 -32.43 -2.67
C THR A 168 -29.25 -33.85 -2.51
#